data_AF-A0A952I370-F1
#
_entry.id   AF-A0A952I370-F1
#
_cell.length_a   1.000
_cell.length_b   1.000
_cell.length_c   1.000
_cell.angle_alpha   90.00
_cell.angle_beta   90.00
_cell.angle_gamma   90.00
#
_symmetry.space_group_name_H-M   'P 1'
#
loop_
_entity.id
_entity.type
_entity.pdbx_description
1 polymer ?
#
loop_
_entity_poly.entity_id
_entity_poly.type
_entity_poly.pdbx_seq_one_letter_code
_entity_poly.pdbx_strand_id
1 'polypeptide(L)' 'MEDNTMVVFISDNGGYWKPEFIEEFNHRSNYKFRGMKAEIFDGGHSIYGKISWKTKSWQ' A
#
# COMPACT_ATOMS: atom_id res chain seq x y z
N MET A 1 8.32 9.24 23.60
CA MET A 1 8.83 8.23 22.64
C MET A 1 8.41 8.59 21.22
N GLU A 2 7.15 8.97 20.98
CA GLU A 2 6.64 9.32 19.64
C GLU A 2 7.33 10.51 18.94
N ASP A 3 7.82 11.49 19.70
CA ASP A 3 8.29 12.75 19.09
C ASP A 3 9.57 12.60 18.26
N ASN A 4 10.50 11.74 18.67
CA ASN A 4 11.76 11.46 17.96
C ASN A 4 11.80 10.02 17.42
N THR A 5 10.65 9.49 17.02
CA THR A 5 10.54 8.17 16.41
C THR A 5 9.97 8.33 15.01
N MET A 6 10.72 7.84 14.02
CA MET A 6 10.19 7.66 12.67
C MET A 6 9.30 6.42 12.64
N VAL A 7 8.06 6.58 12.19
CA VAL A 7 7.18 5.46 11.90
C VAL A 7 7.07 5.33 10.39
N VAL A 8 7.45 4.15 9.88
CA VAL A 8 7.30 3.76 8.48
C VAL A 8 6.29 2.62 8.44
N PHE A 9 5.19 2.85 7.73
CA PHE A 9 4.22 1.82 7.39
C PHE A 9 4.26 1.62 5.87
N ILE A 10 4.48 0.39 5.42
CA ILE A 10 4.56 0.08 4.00
C ILE A 10 4.15 -1.37 3.76
N SER A 11 3.42 -1.62 2.67
CA SER A 11 3.14 -2.99 2.23
C SER A 11 4.36 -3.61 1.55
N ASP A 12 4.54 -4.92 1.63
CA ASP A 12 5.64 -5.64 0.96
C ASP A 12 5.33 -5.92 -0.53
N ASN A 13 4.06 -5.98 -0.89
CA ASN A 13 3.57 -6.16 -2.27
C ASN A 13 2.16 -5.58 -2.43
N GLY A 14 1.68 -5.54 -3.68
CA GLY A 14 0.27 -5.32 -3.98
C GLY A 14 -0.59 -6.50 -3.51
N GLY A 15 -1.88 -6.27 -3.31
CA GLY A 15 -2.77 -7.27 -2.71
C GLY A 15 -2.96 -8.50 -3.61
N TYR A 16 -3.13 -9.68 -3.00
CA TYR A 16 -3.69 -10.83 -3.68
C TYR A 16 -5.19 -10.60 -3.87
N TRP A 17 -5.56 -9.94 -4.97
CA TRP A 17 -6.92 -9.46 -5.18
C TRP A 17 -7.41 -9.82 -6.58
N LYS A 18 -8.17 -10.93 -6.66
CA LYS A 18 -8.69 -11.43 -7.92
C LYS A 18 -9.98 -10.71 -8.35
N PRO A 19 -10.37 -10.83 -9.63
CA PRO A 19 -11.63 -10.27 -10.12
C PRO A 19 -12.86 -10.70 -9.31
N GLU A 20 -12.93 -11.95 -8.84
CA GLU A 20 -14.10 -12.46 -8.12
C GLU A 20 -14.33 -11.72 -6.79
N PHE A 21 -13.25 -11.28 -6.12
CA PHE A 21 -13.36 -10.48 -4.90
C PHE A 21 -13.84 -9.05 -5.17
N ILE A 22 -13.60 -8.51 -6.37
CA ILE A 22 -14.14 -7.21 -6.77
C ILE A 22 -15.65 -7.33 -6.94
N GLU A 23 -16.13 -8.42 -7.55
CA GLU A 23 -17.56 -8.68 -7.75
C GLU A 23 -18.29 -8.90 -6.41
N GLU A 24 -17.69 -9.67 -5.50
CA GLU A 24 -18.27 -9.98 -4.19
C GLU A 24 -18.31 -8.75 -3.26
N PHE A 25 -17.21 -8.00 -3.16
CA PHE A 25 -17.07 -6.95 -2.15
C PHE A 25 -17.23 -5.52 -2.70
N ASN A 26 -17.37 -5.35 -4.02
CA ASN A 26 -17.33 -4.05 -4.68
C ASN A 26 -16.11 -3.20 -4.26
N HIS A 27 -14.98 -3.86 -3.99
CA HIS A 27 -13.74 -3.25 -3.51
C HIS A 27 -12.57 -3.58 -4.44
N ARG A 28 -11.69 -2.60 -4.68
CA ARG A 28 -10.51 -2.74 -5.56
C ARG A 28 -9.23 -2.50 -4.78
N SER A 29 -8.66 -3.56 -4.18
CA SER A 29 -7.43 -3.46 -3.37
C SER A 29 -6.23 -2.93 -4.17
N ASN A 30 -6.14 -3.25 -5.46
CA ASN A 30 -5.03 -2.83 -6.34
C ASN A 30 -5.43 -1.63 -7.23
N TYR A 31 -6.46 -0.88 -6.82
CA TYR A 31 -7.02 0.24 -7.57
C TYR A 31 -7.38 -0.15 -9.03
N LYS A 32 -6.90 0.60 -10.02
CA LYS A 32 -7.10 0.34 -11.46
C LYS A 32 -5.93 -0.41 -12.10
N PHE A 33 -4.94 -0.82 -11.31
CA PHE A 33 -3.71 -1.41 -11.83
C PHE A 33 -3.93 -2.89 -12.18
N ARG A 34 -3.26 -3.32 -13.25
CA ARG A 34 -3.28 -4.72 -13.70
C ARG A 34 -2.46 -5.58 -12.73
N GLY A 35 -2.98 -6.73 -12.36
CA GLY A 35 -2.28 -7.77 -11.63
C GLY A 35 -2.37 -7.70 -10.10
N MET A 36 -1.68 -8.62 -9.44
CA MET A 36 -1.73 -8.84 -8.00
C MET A 36 -0.41 -9.39 -7.44
N LYS A 37 -0.37 -9.69 -6.14
CA LYS A 37 0.77 -10.38 -5.50
C LYS A 37 1.32 -11.51 -6.38
N ALA A 38 2.64 -11.54 -6.52
CA ALA A 38 3.42 -12.50 -7.32
C ALA A 38 3.35 -12.31 -8.85
N GLU A 39 2.72 -11.25 -9.35
CA GLU A 39 2.72 -10.91 -10.78
C GLU A 39 3.57 -9.67 -11.06
N ILE A 40 4.10 -9.58 -12.29
CA ILE A 40 5.05 -8.53 -12.72
C ILE A 40 4.39 -7.20 -13.10
N PHE A 41 3.07 -7.11 -13.01
CA PHE A 41 2.31 -5.93 -13.41
C PHE A 41 2.17 -4.95 -12.24
N ASP A 42 1.79 -3.70 -12.53
CA ASP A 42 1.71 -2.62 -11.54
C ASP A 42 0.89 -2.98 -10.29
N GLY A 43 -0.15 -3.80 -10.40
CA GLY A 43 -0.99 -4.21 -9.28
C GLY A 43 -0.30 -5.17 -8.29
N GLY A 44 0.82 -5.80 -8.67
CA GLY A 44 1.66 -6.60 -7.79
C GLY A 44 2.75 -5.80 -7.06
N HIS A 45 3.06 -4.60 -7.55
CA HIS A 45 4.22 -3.79 -7.10
C HIS A 45 3.86 -2.38 -6.63
N SER A 46 2.71 -1.84 -7.03
CA SER A 46 2.19 -0.54 -6.57
C SER A 46 1.62 -0.71 -5.17
N ILE A 47 2.35 -0.20 -4.18
CA ILE A 47 2.07 -0.39 -2.75
C ILE A 47 1.69 0.92 -2.06
N TYR A 48 0.87 0.81 -1.01
CA TYR A 48 0.63 1.92 -0.10
C TYR A 48 1.74 1.99 0.94
N GLY A 49 2.25 3.20 1.17
CA GLY A 49 3.18 3.50 2.25
C GLY A 49 2.95 4.88 2.83
N LYS A 50 3.24 5.03 4.13
CA LYS A 50 3.20 6.29 4.86
C LYS A 50 4.40 6.37 5.80
N ILE A 51 5.03 7.54 5.81
CA ILE A 51 6.09 7.88 6.76
C ILE A 51 5.58 9.03 7.63
N SER A 52 5.74 8.90 8.94
CA SER A 52 5.48 9.98 9.88
C SER A 52 6.65 10.17 10.82
N TRP A 53 7.06 11.42 10.98
CA TRP A 53 8.04 11.85 11.97
C TRP A 53 7.53 13.17 12.56
N LYS A 54 7.23 13.20 13.86
CA LYS A 54 6.54 14.34 14.50
C LYS A 54 7.45 15.54 14.74
N THR A 55 8.72 15.34 15.07
CA THR A 55 9.74 16.41 15.09
C THR A 55 10.36 16.66 13.72
N LYS A 56 9.71 17.47 12.90
CA LYS A 56 10.41 18.18 11.82
C LYS A 56 9.97 19.64 11.82
N SER A 57 10.53 20.41 12.75
CA SER A 57 10.64 21.86 12.58
C SER A 57 11.72 22.10 11.52
N TRP A 58 11.30 22.35 10.29
CA TRP A 58 12.19 22.93 9.30
C TRP A 58 12.33 24.42 9.64
N GLN A 59 13.51 24.84 10.08
CA GLN A 59 13.99 26.20 9.84
C GLN A 59 14.55 26.28 8.43
#